data_AF-A0A2G4YVD3-F1
#
_entry.id   AF-A0A2G4YVD3-F1
#
_cell.length_a   1.000
_cell.length_b   1.000
_cell.length_c   1.000
_cell.angle_alpha   90.00
_cell.angle_beta   90.00
_cell.angle_gamma   90.00
#
_symmetry.space_group_name_H-M   'P 1'
#
loop_
_entity.id
_entity.type
_entity.pdbx_description
1 polymer ?
#
loop_
_entity_poly.entity_id
_entity_poly.type
_entity_poly.pdbx_seq_one_letter_code
_entity_poly.pdbx_strand_id
1 'polypeptide(L)'
;MVIGANETKIIESPYEYYYSNSNTQTLTNYGSIEASTSEEGFFVPIQSDAIESVTNYGRIEVLGGSTSSAVNLKVSGQFINHGLVEVYVNLSSDDINYQAAGAVAIDIINTGTILASGETTTGVLGQFGLNLTNSGTIYASGSEVTTGVFAFDNEAYITNSGVIMAIATNDNAEPSKGIALWTYNNSVVNSGTIVADIAIDSVLTTTIDNTGSIEGNIDLSSEVDTLSNKGLIKGDIILNGGDDIYTTVGGQTIGIVDGGAGDDMLQGGGAADYLKGGVGNDSLYTGSGGADHLFGGYNDDLLYIESTDFSMLNGGDGVDAVIIAMNETAIDFSLYAKDNIENIEQIIFDASGSSLSISQQDILEMTDDNNQIMIMGDVGDTVASTGQNWEQGINQVVDGETYHTYTSGDATLLVDSDITQTIS
;
A
#
# COMPACT_ATOMS: atom_id res chain seq x y z
N MET A 1 32.53 -5.76 -25.26
CA MET A 1 33.35 -4.52 -25.26
C MET A 1 33.75 -4.18 -23.82
N VAL A 2 34.97 -3.71 -23.58
CA VAL A 2 35.46 -3.33 -22.23
C VAL A 2 36.02 -1.91 -22.28
N ILE A 3 35.66 -1.06 -21.31
CA ILE A 3 36.23 0.27 -21.09
C ILE A 3 37.09 0.20 -19.82
N GLY A 4 38.37 0.53 -19.94
CA GLY A 4 39.34 0.44 -18.85
C GLY A 4 39.16 1.52 -17.78
N ALA A 5 39.65 1.27 -16.56
CA ALA A 5 39.45 2.15 -15.40
C ALA A 5 39.97 3.59 -15.56
N ASN A 6 40.95 3.82 -16.44
CA ASN A 6 41.51 5.14 -16.73
C ASN A 6 41.08 5.67 -18.11
N GLU A 7 40.10 5.04 -18.74
CA GLU A 7 39.57 5.46 -20.03
C GLU A 7 38.33 6.31 -19.82
N THR A 8 38.32 7.49 -20.45
CA THR A 8 37.11 8.29 -20.62
C THR A 8 36.68 8.16 -22.07
N LYS A 9 35.41 7.81 -22.28
CA LYS A 9 34.81 7.74 -23.59
C LYS A 9 33.74 8.81 -23.73
N ILE A 10 33.99 9.77 -24.60
CA ILE A 10 33.07 10.86 -24.93
C ILE A 10 32.23 10.44 -26.14
N ILE A 11 30.91 10.62 -26.08
CA ILE A 11 29.98 10.44 -27.20
C ILE A 11 29.48 11.82 -27.66
N GLU A 12 29.73 12.14 -28.93
CA GLU A 12 29.54 13.49 -29.49
C GLU A 12 28.29 13.62 -30.38
N SER A 13 27.55 12.53 -30.66
CA SER A 13 26.34 12.57 -31.49
C SER A 13 25.18 11.74 -30.90
N PRO A 14 23.92 12.25 -30.93
CA PRO A 14 22.73 11.54 -30.43
C PRO A 14 22.38 10.27 -31.24
N TYR A 15 23.03 10.07 -32.38
CA TYR A 15 22.87 8.90 -33.25
C TYR A 15 24.16 8.09 -33.40
N GLU A 16 25.15 8.25 -32.51
CA GLU A 16 26.35 7.42 -32.55
C GLU A 16 26.02 6.00 -32.07
N TYR A 17 25.49 5.20 -32.99
CA TYR A 17 25.20 3.79 -32.77
C TYR A 17 26.51 3.01 -32.69
N TYR A 18 26.64 2.16 -31.67
CA TYR A 18 27.63 1.09 -31.66
C TYR A 18 27.26 0.03 -32.69
N TYR A 19 27.51 0.28 -33.98
CA TYR A 19 27.50 -0.78 -34.98
C TYR A 19 28.68 -1.72 -34.73
N SER A 20 28.39 -2.98 -34.42
CA SER A 20 29.36 -4.04 -34.64
C SER A 20 28.69 -5.21 -35.33
N ASN A 21 29.34 -5.70 -36.38
CA ASN A 21 28.72 -6.54 -37.41
C ASN A 21 28.74 -8.03 -37.04
N SER A 22 28.45 -8.40 -35.77
CA SER A 22 28.44 -9.80 -35.35
C SER A 22 27.73 -10.05 -34.00
N ASN A 23 26.94 -11.14 -33.98
CA ASN A 23 26.28 -11.86 -32.87
C ASN A 23 26.64 -11.44 -31.42
N THR A 24 25.60 -11.27 -30.58
CA THR A 24 25.55 -11.33 -29.10
C THR A 24 26.82 -10.87 -28.34
N GLN A 25 26.78 -9.70 -27.72
CA GLN A 25 27.89 -9.09 -27.00
C GLN A 25 27.47 -8.54 -25.63
N THR A 26 28.45 -8.47 -24.72
CA THR A 26 28.35 -7.83 -23.40
C THR A 26 29.20 -6.56 -23.38
N LEU A 27 28.78 -5.53 -22.64
CA LEU A 27 29.56 -4.30 -22.39
C LEU A 27 29.96 -4.26 -20.91
N THR A 28 31.24 -4.05 -20.60
CA THR A 28 31.71 -3.83 -19.22
C THR A 28 32.46 -2.51 -19.12
N ASN A 29 31.99 -1.61 -18.26
CA ASN A 29 32.60 -0.30 -18.03
C ASN A 29 33.31 -0.26 -16.66
N TYR A 30 34.62 -0.03 -16.64
CA TYR A 30 35.37 0.30 -15.42
C TYR A 30 35.76 1.79 -15.34
N GLY A 31 35.64 2.54 -16.44
CA GLY A 31 36.08 3.93 -16.60
C GLY A 31 34.94 4.93 -16.60
N SER A 32 35.04 5.97 -17.42
CA SER A 32 33.98 6.99 -17.59
C SER A 32 33.38 6.93 -18.99
N ILE A 33 32.05 7.01 -19.08
CA ILE A 33 31.32 7.24 -20.32
C ILE A 33 30.56 8.54 -20.16
N GLU A 34 30.81 9.50 -21.05
CA GLU A 34 30.28 10.87 -20.95
C GLU A 34 29.60 11.25 -22.26
N ALA A 35 28.39 11.81 -22.17
CA ALA A 35 27.67 12.37 -23.31
C ALA A 35 27.19 13.79 -22.99
N SER A 36 27.33 14.70 -23.96
CA SER A 36 26.76 16.04 -23.89
C SER A 36 25.98 16.33 -25.16
N THR A 37 24.69 16.66 -25.04
CA THR A 37 23.81 16.84 -26.20
C THR A 37 23.07 18.17 -26.14
N SER A 38 22.79 18.77 -27.30
CA SER A 38 22.00 20.00 -27.46
C SER A 38 20.57 19.76 -27.98
N GLU A 39 20.23 18.51 -28.31
CA GLU A 39 18.93 17.99 -28.78
C GLU A 39 18.65 16.67 -28.04
N GLU A 40 17.67 15.84 -28.45
CA GLU A 40 17.40 14.52 -27.85
C GLU A 40 18.68 13.68 -27.66
N GLY A 41 19.15 13.52 -26.43
CA GLY A 41 20.31 12.75 -26.02
C GLY A 41 19.96 11.34 -25.59
N PHE A 42 19.79 10.43 -26.53
CA PHE A 42 19.72 9.00 -26.21
C PHE A 42 21.14 8.45 -26.02
N PHE A 43 21.46 7.88 -24.86
CA PHE A 43 22.69 7.10 -24.71
C PHE A 43 22.48 5.64 -24.27
N VAL A 44 23.34 4.80 -24.84
CA VAL A 44 23.23 3.35 -25.11
C VAL A 44 21.99 2.94 -25.91
N PRO A 45 21.76 3.39 -27.16
CA PRO A 45 20.73 2.79 -27.99
C PRO A 45 21.17 1.37 -28.39
N ILE A 46 20.72 0.35 -27.65
CA ILE A 46 20.87 -1.04 -28.09
C ILE A 46 19.77 -1.34 -29.10
N GLN A 47 19.90 -0.75 -30.29
CA GLN A 47 19.00 -1.02 -31.42
C GLN A 47 19.35 -2.30 -32.20
N SER A 48 20.35 -3.06 -31.77
CA SER A 48 20.65 -4.36 -32.37
C SER A 48 20.15 -5.47 -31.46
N ASP A 49 19.58 -6.52 -32.06
CA ASP A 49 19.27 -7.84 -31.47
C ASP A 49 20.49 -8.59 -30.88
N ALA A 50 21.56 -7.87 -30.50
CA ALA A 50 22.89 -8.41 -30.30
C ALA A 50 23.60 -7.96 -29.01
N ILE A 51 23.00 -7.19 -28.08
CA ILE A 51 23.61 -6.97 -26.76
C ILE A 51 22.69 -7.50 -25.67
N GLU A 52 23.17 -8.53 -24.97
CA GLU A 52 22.42 -9.23 -23.92
C GLU A 52 22.68 -8.66 -22.53
N SER A 53 23.83 -8.01 -22.29
CA SER A 53 24.10 -7.38 -21.00
C SER A 53 25.06 -6.19 -21.01
N VAL A 54 24.81 -5.24 -20.12
CA VAL A 54 25.67 -4.10 -19.82
C VAL A 54 25.99 -4.10 -18.33
N THR A 55 27.27 -4.11 -17.96
CA THR A 55 27.75 -4.03 -16.58
C THR A 55 28.57 -2.77 -16.37
N ASN A 56 28.16 -1.92 -15.43
CA ASN A 56 28.84 -0.69 -15.07
C ASN A 56 29.47 -0.78 -13.68
N TYR A 57 30.80 -0.67 -13.58
CA TYR A 57 31.54 -0.45 -12.34
C TYR A 57 32.05 0.99 -12.20
N GLY A 58 32.10 1.72 -13.32
CA GLY A 58 32.62 3.09 -13.39
C GLY A 58 31.52 4.15 -13.35
N ARG A 59 31.65 5.19 -14.17
CA ARG A 59 30.69 6.28 -14.30
C ARG A 59 30.07 6.30 -15.69
N ILE A 60 28.76 6.51 -15.77
CA ILE A 60 28.02 6.86 -16.97
C ILE A 60 27.32 8.19 -16.68
N GLU A 61 27.63 9.23 -17.44
CA GLU A 61 27.07 10.57 -17.27
C GLU A 61 26.48 11.08 -18.58
N VAL A 62 25.28 11.66 -18.50
CA VAL A 62 24.64 12.39 -19.59
C VAL A 62 24.27 13.80 -19.13
N LEU A 63 24.78 14.81 -19.84
CA LEU A 63 24.56 16.23 -19.57
C LEU A 63 23.81 16.92 -20.73
N GLY A 64 22.68 17.57 -20.43
CA GLY A 64 21.90 18.38 -21.39
C GLY A 64 21.04 17.57 -22.36
N GLY A 65 20.34 18.27 -23.26
CA GLY A 65 19.36 17.73 -24.22
C GLY A 65 17.92 18.15 -23.90
N SER A 66 17.02 18.12 -24.90
CA SER A 66 15.57 18.32 -24.67
C SER A 66 14.85 17.03 -24.28
N THR A 67 15.45 15.86 -24.53
CA THR A 67 15.09 14.54 -24.01
C THR A 67 16.40 13.80 -23.75
N SER A 68 16.57 13.09 -22.63
CA SER A 68 17.86 12.43 -22.35
C SER A 68 17.67 11.13 -21.58
N SER A 69 18.32 10.06 -22.05
CA SER A 69 18.38 8.78 -21.32
C SER A 69 19.82 8.30 -21.22
N ALA A 70 20.31 7.94 -20.03
CA ALA A 70 21.68 7.44 -19.86
C ALA A 70 21.89 6.02 -20.36
N VAL A 71 20.86 5.17 -20.22
CA VAL A 71 20.86 3.79 -20.71
C VAL A 71 19.50 3.49 -21.32
N ASN A 72 19.42 3.07 -22.58
CA ASN A 72 18.15 2.71 -23.25
C ASN A 72 18.25 1.38 -24.02
N LEU A 73 17.83 0.29 -23.39
CA LEU A 73 17.93 -1.06 -23.91
C LEU A 73 16.64 -1.45 -24.66
N LYS A 74 16.69 -1.64 -25.99
CA LYS A 74 15.49 -1.88 -26.82
C LYS A 74 15.16 -3.36 -27.08
N VAL A 75 15.92 -4.29 -26.53
CA VAL A 75 15.72 -5.74 -26.66
C VAL A 75 15.95 -6.43 -25.31
N SER A 76 15.45 -7.66 -25.15
CA SER A 76 15.63 -8.48 -23.94
C SER A 76 17.11 -8.58 -23.55
N GLY A 77 17.46 -8.12 -22.35
CA GLY A 77 18.83 -8.09 -21.84
C GLY A 77 18.89 -7.79 -20.35
N GLN A 78 20.08 -7.58 -19.81
CA GLN A 78 20.32 -7.28 -18.39
C GLN A 78 21.17 -6.02 -18.24
N PHE A 79 20.74 -5.10 -17.39
CA PHE A 79 21.58 -3.98 -16.94
C PHE A 79 22.05 -4.21 -15.51
N ILE A 80 23.36 -4.20 -15.29
CA ILE A 80 23.95 -4.32 -13.96
C ILE A 80 24.73 -3.05 -13.65
N ASN A 81 24.28 -2.30 -12.65
CA ASN A 81 24.98 -1.14 -12.15
C ASN A 81 25.59 -1.40 -10.78
N HIS A 82 26.91 -1.32 -10.69
CA HIS A 82 27.69 -1.26 -9.45
C HIS A 82 28.33 0.11 -9.22
N GLY A 83 28.37 0.96 -10.26
CA GLY A 83 29.00 2.28 -10.23
C GLY A 83 27.98 3.41 -10.15
N LEU A 84 28.29 4.52 -10.82
CA LEU A 84 27.40 5.69 -10.94
C LEU A 84 26.80 5.77 -12.33
N VAL A 85 25.48 5.95 -12.40
CA VAL A 85 24.75 6.36 -13.60
C VAL A 85 24.06 7.68 -13.26
N GLU A 86 24.28 8.71 -14.06
CA GLU A 86 23.77 10.04 -13.78
C GLU A 86 23.24 10.70 -15.06
N VAL A 87 22.00 11.19 -14.99
CA VAL A 87 21.39 12.07 -15.99
C VAL A 87 21.09 13.40 -15.35
N TYR A 88 21.62 14.48 -15.93
CA TYR A 88 21.36 15.85 -15.51
C TYR A 88 20.92 16.69 -16.72
N VAL A 89 19.68 17.20 -16.69
CA VAL A 89 19.12 18.03 -17.75
C VAL A 89 18.55 19.33 -17.18
N ASN A 90 18.82 20.45 -17.84
CA ASN A 90 18.63 21.81 -17.29
C ASN A 90 17.76 22.69 -18.22
N LEU A 91 16.89 22.08 -19.04
CA LEU A 91 16.11 22.77 -20.06
C LEU A 91 14.60 22.61 -19.83
N SER A 92 13.87 23.68 -20.12
CA SER A 92 12.41 23.73 -20.09
C SER A 92 11.77 23.14 -21.33
N SER A 93 11.11 21.99 -21.19
CA SER A 93 10.39 21.38 -22.29
C SER A 93 9.21 20.56 -21.79
N ASP A 94 8.01 20.95 -22.21
CA ASP A 94 6.79 20.18 -22.07
C ASP A 94 6.96 18.76 -22.67
N ASP A 95 6.36 17.76 -22.01
CA ASP A 95 6.10 16.38 -22.51
C ASP A 95 7.30 15.45 -22.76
N ILE A 96 8.29 15.38 -21.85
CA ILE A 96 9.48 14.55 -22.09
C ILE A 96 9.94 13.78 -20.84
N ASN A 97 10.11 12.46 -20.97
CA ASN A 97 10.59 11.57 -19.91
C ASN A 97 12.12 11.35 -19.95
N TYR A 98 12.86 11.92 -18.98
CA TYR A 98 14.29 11.68 -18.80
C TYR A 98 14.55 10.39 -18.02
N GLN A 99 15.36 9.47 -18.54
CA GLN A 99 15.50 8.11 -17.99
C GLN A 99 16.96 7.76 -17.67
N ALA A 100 17.32 7.58 -16.41
CA ALA A 100 18.69 7.11 -16.12
C ALA A 100 18.90 5.64 -16.55
N ALA A 101 17.85 4.83 -16.53
CA ALA A 101 17.79 3.55 -17.25
C ALA A 101 16.40 3.32 -17.86
N GLY A 102 16.33 2.87 -19.11
CA GLY A 102 15.11 2.56 -19.86
C GLY A 102 15.23 1.20 -20.55
N ALA A 103 14.17 0.40 -20.57
CA ALA A 103 14.25 -0.96 -21.09
C ALA A 103 12.97 -1.50 -21.73
N VAL A 104 13.10 -2.31 -22.78
CA VAL A 104 12.07 -3.23 -23.27
C VAL A 104 12.33 -4.63 -22.66
N ALA A 105 11.56 -5.02 -21.64
CA ALA A 105 11.62 -6.32 -20.94
C ALA A 105 13.02 -6.76 -20.44
N ILE A 106 13.46 -6.25 -19.27
CA ILE A 106 14.84 -6.39 -18.78
C ILE A 106 14.93 -6.60 -17.27
N ASP A 107 15.95 -7.37 -16.88
CA ASP A 107 16.46 -7.44 -15.52
C ASP A 107 17.40 -6.25 -15.25
N ILE A 108 17.01 -5.34 -14.37
CA ILE A 108 17.86 -4.26 -13.88
C ILE A 108 18.35 -4.64 -12.49
N ILE A 109 19.66 -4.74 -12.32
CA ILE A 109 20.32 -5.01 -11.04
C ILE A 109 21.11 -3.76 -10.66
N ASN A 110 20.69 -3.06 -9.63
CA ASN A 110 21.38 -1.87 -9.12
C ASN A 110 21.94 -2.12 -7.72
N THR A 111 23.26 -2.17 -7.59
CA THR A 111 23.96 -2.10 -6.31
C THR A 111 24.75 -0.80 -6.14
N GLY A 112 24.82 0.02 -7.20
CA GLY A 112 25.49 1.31 -7.22
C GLY A 112 24.50 2.46 -7.02
N THR A 113 24.75 3.57 -7.69
CA THR A 113 23.90 4.76 -7.64
C THR A 113 23.36 5.08 -9.03
N ILE A 114 22.06 5.32 -9.12
CA ILE A 114 21.36 5.85 -10.29
C ILE A 114 20.77 7.20 -9.88
N LEU A 115 21.17 8.27 -10.56
CA LEU A 115 20.71 9.64 -10.35
C LEU A 115 20.02 10.16 -11.60
N ALA A 116 18.81 10.70 -11.46
CA ALA A 116 18.11 11.44 -12.50
C ALA A 116 17.70 12.80 -11.96
N SER A 117 17.99 13.87 -12.71
CA SER A 117 17.65 15.25 -12.31
C SER A 117 17.33 16.14 -13.50
N GLY A 118 16.30 16.99 -13.36
CA GLY A 118 15.78 17.85 -14.43
C GLY A 118 14.38 18.38 -14.13
N GLU A 119 13.56 18.62 -15.16
CA GLU A 119 12.16 19.07 -14.96
C GLU A 119 11.20 17.89 -14.78
N THR A 120 11.13 17.01 -15.78
CA THR A 120 10.35 15.76 -15.75
C THR A 120 11.24 14.52 -15.73
N THR A 121 11.45 13.90 -14.57
CA THR A 121 12.52 12.90 -14.39
C THR A 121 12.01 11.53 -13.97
N THR A 122 12.64 10.50 -14.55
CA THR A 122 12.51 9.10 -14.16
C THR A 122 13.88 8.48 -13.86
N GLY A 123 14.06 7.90 -12.68
CA GLY A 123 15.27 7.14 -12.36
C GLY A 123 15.40 5.89 -13.23
N VAL A 124 14.43 4.98 -13.12
CA VAL A 124 14.36 3.73 -13.88
C VAL A 124 13.02 3.62 -14.60
N LEU A 125 13.03 3.35 -15.89
CA LEU A 125 11.85 3.11 -16.72
C LEU A 125 11.85 1.69 -17.29
N GLY A 126 10.76 0.96 -17.10
CA GLY A 126 10.47 -0.32 -17.77
C GLY A 126 9.32 -0.18 -18.76
N GLN A 127 9.60 -0.30 -20.04
CA GLN A 127 8.63 -0.38 -21.13
C GLN A 127 8.37 -1.86 -21.44
N PHE A 128 7.11 -2.30 -21.49
CA PHE A 128 6.74 -3.72 -21.62
C PHE A 128 7.23 -4.61 -20.47
N GLY A 129 7.17 -4.09 -19.25
CA GLY A 129 7.48 -4.81 -18.01
C GLY A 129 8.89 -4.54 -17.47
N LEU A 130 9.10 -4.91 -16.20
CA LEU A 130 10.32 -4.57 -15.45
C LEU A 130 10.64 -5.63 -14.39
N ASN A 131 11.86 -6.16 -14.39
CA ASN A 131 12.41 -6.92 -13.26
C ASN A 131 13.52 -6.09 -12.60
N LEU A 132 13.22 -5.37 -11.52
CA LEU A 132 14.19 -4.53 -10.82
C LEU A 132 14.65 -5.20 -9.52
N THR A 133 15.95 -5.37 -9.35
CA THR A 133 16.58 -5.67 -8.06
C THR A 133 17.48 -4.50 -7.66
N ASN A 134 17.06 -3.73 -6.67
CA ASN A 134 17.80 -2.58 -6.14
C ASN A 134 18.30 -2.86 -4.72
N SER A 135 19.62 -2.96 -4.55
CA SER A 135 20.30 -2.91 -3.25
C SER A 135 21.17 -1.65 -3.09
N GLY A 136 21.17 -0.77 -4.10
CA GLY A 136 21.91 0.47 -4.15
C GLY A 136 21.02 1.68 -3.88
N THR A 137 21.23 2.76 -4.62
CA THR A 137 20.41 3.97 -4.57
C THR A 137 19.85 4.28 -5.95
N ILE A 138 18.56 4.56 -6.01
CA ILE A 138 17.87 5.18 -7.14
C ILE A 138 17.30 6.49 -6.61
N TYR A 139 17.75 7.62 -7.17
CA TYR A 139 17.33 8.94 -6.75
C TYR A 139 16.90 9.76 -7.98
N ALA A 140 15.67 10.24 -7.96
CA ALA A 140 15.12 11.14 -8.96
C ALA A 140 14.74 12.48 -8.31
N SER A 141 15.10 13.59 -8.96
CA SER A 141 14.63 14.92 -8.58
C SER A 141 14.12 15.69 -9.79
N GLY A 142 12.98 16.36 -9.65
CA GLY A 142 12.31 17.03 -10.77
C GLY A 142 11.57 18.30 -10.35
N SER A 143 11.45 19.28 -11.23
CA SER A 143 10.69 20.52 -10.98
C SER A 143 9.25 20.51 -11.49
N GLU A 144 8.82 19.45 -12.19
CA GLU A 144 7.46 19.27 -12.70
C GLU A 144 6.90 17.88 -12.36
N VAL A 145 7.39 16.82 -13.01
CA VAL A 145 6.97 15.42 -12.75
C VAL A 145 8.19 14.61 -12.35
N THR A 146 8.15 13.92 -11.20
CA THR A 146 9.30 13.16 -10.70
C THR A 146 8.90 11.74 -10.38
N THR A 147 9.63 10.76 -10.91
CA THR A 147 9.41 9.34 -10.62
C THR A 147 10.72 8.60 -10.36
N GLY A 148 10.79 7.83 -9.27
CA GLY A 148 11.96 7.00 -8.97
C GLY A 148 12.05 5.82 -9.94
N VAL A 149 11.01 4.99 -9.95
CA VAL A 149 10.86 3.83 -10.82
C VAL A 149 9.50 3.90 -11.51
N PHE A 150 9.46 3.76 -12.83
CA PHE A 150 8.22 3.73 -13.58
C PHE A 150 8.19 2.49 -14.48
N ALA A 151 7.09 1.73 -14.48
CA ALA A 151 6.88 0.62 -15.39
C ALA A 151 5.53 0.75 -16.10
N PHE A 152 5.44 0.33 -17.36
CA PHE A 152 4.18 0.30 -18.13
C PHE A 152 4.11 -0.88 -19.14
N ASP A 153 2.90 -1.17 -19.62
CA ASP A 153 2.49 -2.18 -20.62
C ASP A 153 2.47 -3.67 -20.21
N ASN A 154 3.37 -4.16 -19.36
CA ASN A 154 3.45 -5.60 -18.98
C ASN A 154 3.94 -5.78 -17.53
N GLU A 155 3.98 -7.00 -16.99
CA GLU A 155 4.27 -7.26 -15.57
C GLU A 155 5.53 -6.56 -15.01
N ALA A 156 5.43 -6.08 -13.77
CA ALA A 156 6.51 -5.41 -13.05
C ALA A 156 6.81 -6.10 -11.72
N TYR A 157 8.04 -6.57 -11.54
CA TYR A 157 8.56 -7.19 -10.34
C TYR A 157 9.71 -6.34 -9.79
N ILE A 158 9.51 -5.72 -8.63
CA ILE A 158 10.46 -4.81 -8.00
C ILE A 158 10.87 -5.38 -6.64
N THR A 159 12.15 -5.65 -6.47
CA THR A 159 12.76 -5.99 -5.18
C THR A 159 13.69 -4.87 -4.75
N ASN A 160 13.36 -4.19 -3.66
CA ASN A 160 14.15 -3.11 -3.10
C ASN A 160 14.67 -3.45 -1.70
N SER A 161 15.99 -3.60 -1.56
CA SER A 161 16.68 -3.65 -0.27
C SER A 161 17.58 -2.43 -0.03
N GLY A 162 17.68 -1.55 -1.03
CA GLY A 162 18.41 -0.28 -0.99
C GLY A 162 17.48 0.92 -0.76
N VAL A 163 17.74 2.01 -1.47
CA VAL A 163 16.94 3.24 -1.42
C VAL A 163 16.36 3.53 -2.81
N ILE A 164 15.05 3.82 -2.84
CA ILE A 164 14.36 4.46 -3.95
C ILE A 164 13.80 5.78 -3.43
N MET A 165 14.16 6.89 -4.04
CA MET A 165 13.75 8.21 -3.59
C MET A 165 13.39 9.10 -4.78
N ALA A 166 12.23 9.73 -4.72
CA ALA A 166 11.76 10.72 -5.68
C ALA A 166 11.44 12.02 -4.93
N ILE A 167 11.92 13.15 -5.45
CA ILE A 167 11.72 14.46 -4.82
C ILE A 167 11.29 15.49 -5.87
N ALA A 168 10.10 16.05 -5.68
CA ALA A 168 9.69 17.26 -6.37
C ALA A 168 10.41 18.49 -5.77
N THR A 169 11.05 19.31 -6.59
CA THR A 169 11.87 20.45 -6.15
C THR A 169 11.16 21.81 -6.27
N ASN A 170 9.88 21.80 -6.67
CA ASN A 170 9.06 22.99 -6.91
C ASN A 170 7.69 22.78 -6.27
N ASP A 171 7.20 23.77 -5.53
CA ASP A 171 5.90 23.70 -4.83
C ASP A 171 4.70 23.59 -5.78
N ASN A 172 4.86 23.91 -7.07
CA ASN A 172 3.83 23.76 -8.10
C ASN A 172 4.00 22.50 -8.95
N ALA A 173 4.96 21.62 -8.62
CA ALA A 173 5.14 20.35 -9.29
C ALA A 173 3.99 19.38 -8.95
N GLU A 174 3.80 18.38 -9.80
CA GLU A 174 2.99 17.21 -9.44
C GLU A 174 3.65 16.46 -8.28
N PRO A 175 2.87 15.76 -7.42
CA PRO A 175 3.41 14.92 -6.38
C PRO A 175 4.44 13.94 -6.93
N SER A 176 5.60 13.86 -6.28
CA SER A 176 6.65 12.92 -6.67
C SER A 176 6.21 11.49 -6.41
N LYS A 177 6.58 10.58 -7.32
CA LYS A 177 6.24 9.15 -7.25
C LYS A 177 7.48 8.30 -6.99
N GLY A 178 7.49 7.51 -5.93
CA GLY A 178 8.62 6.62 -5.64
C GLY A 178 8.69 5.50 -6.68
N ILE A 179 7.59 4.76 -6.79
CA ILE A 179 7.35 3.72 -7.79
C ILE A 179 6.00 3.99 -8.44
N ALA A 180 5.93 4.03 -9.78
CA ALA A 180 4.70 4.13 -10.56
C ALA A 180 4.54 2.89 -11.46
N LEU A 181 3.35 2.28 -11.46
CA LEU A 181 3.09 0.98 -12.09
C LEU A 181 1.84 1.04 -12.97
N TRP A 182 2.03 1.15 -14.28
CA TRP A 182 0.96 1.11 -15.30
C TRP A 182 0.96 -0.21 -16.04
N THR A 183 0.96 -1.28 -15.25
CA THR A 183 1.29 -2.66 -15.61
C THR A 183 0.37 -3.62 -14.88
N TYR A 184 0.14 -4.82 -15.41
CA TYR A 184 -0.72 -5.83 -14.78
C TYR A 184 0.11 -6.77 -13.90
N ASN A 185 -0.47 -7.38 -12.87
CA ASN A 185 0.18 -8.36 -11.98
C ASN A 185 1.50 -7.85 -11.37
N ASN A 186 1.43 -6.72 -10.68
CA ASN A 186 2.63 -6.09 -10.13
C ASN A 186 3.05 -6.73 -8.81
N SER A 187 4.36 -6.78 -8.57
CA SER A 187 4.91 -7.19 -7.27
C SER A 187 5.98 -6.19 -6.81
N VAL A 188 5.81 -5.68 -5.59
CA VAL A 188 6.80 -4.84 -4.91
C VAL A 188 7.20 -5.50 -3.60
N VAL A 189 8.44 -5.96 -3.51
CA VAL A 189 9.05 -6.47 -2.27
C VAL A 189 10.03 -5.42 -1.75
N ASN A 190 9.70 -4.79 -0.64
CA ASN A 190 10.53 -3.75 -0.02
C ASN A 190 11.08 -4.22 1.34
N SER A 191 12.40 -4.35 1.44
CA SER A 191 13.12 -4.46 2.72
C SER A 191 14.05 -3.27 2.97
N GLY A 192 14.06 -2.30 2.05
CA GLY A 192 14.88 -1.10 2.11
C GLY A 192 14.06 0.13 2.45
N THR A 193 14.31 1.23 1.75
CA THR A 193 13.60 2.50 1.92
C THR A 193 13.02 2.97 0.59
N ILE A 194 11.75 3.37 0.60
CA ILE A 194 11.06 4.06 -0.49
C ILE A 194 10.54 5.39 0.06
N VAL A 195 10.90 6.51 -0.58
CA VAL A 195 10.51 7.87 -0.13
C VAL A 195 10.02 8.69 -1.32
N ALA A 196 8.79 9.20 -1.25
CA ALA A 196 8.22 10.17 -2.19
C ALA A 196 6.95 10.80 -1.58
N ASP A 197 6.28 11.70 -2.30
CA ASP A 197 4.93 12.17 -1.89
C ASP A 197 3.91 11.02 -2.00
N ILE A 198 3.95 10.31 -3.14
CA ILE A 198 3.27 9.04 -3.36
C ILE A 198 4.35 7.98 -3.52
N ALA A 199 4.61 7.21 -2.47
CA ALA A 199 5.67 6.23 -2.45
C ALA A 199 5.46 5.10 -3.47
N ILE A 200 4.22 4.62 -3.62
CA ILE A 200 3.83 3.62 -4.62
C ILE A 200 2.49 4.05 -5.22
N ASP A 201 2.47 4.17 -6.55
CA ASP A 201 1.31 4.51 -7.38
C ASP A 201 1.08 3.36 -8.36
N SER A 202 -0.12 2.78 -8.36
CA SER A 202 -0.47 1.70 -9.28
C SER A 202 -1.88 1.86 -9.81
N VAL A 203 -2.11 1.41 -11.04
CA VAL A 203 -3.43 1.53 -11.71
C VAL A 203 -4.08 0.17 -12.02
N LEU A 204 -3.44 -0.92 -11.63
CA LEU A 204 -3.90 -2.31 -11.81
C LEU A 204 -3.43 -3.19 -10.64
N THR A 205 -3.93 -4.43 -10.56
CA THR A 205 -3.59 -5.45 -9.54
C THR A 205 -2.12 -5.47 -9.14
N THR A 206 -1.87 -5.32 -7.85
CA THR A 206 -0.56 -5.12 -7.23
C THR A 206 -0.46 -5.86 -5.90
N THR A 207 0.63 -6.60 -5.72
CA THR A 207 1.01 -7.20 -4.44
C THR A 207 2.23 -6.49 -3.86
N ILE A 208 2.13 -6.04 -2.61
CA ILE A 208 3.19 -5.32 -1.90
C ILE A 208 3.55 -6.08 -0.62
N ASP A 209 4.82 -6.43 -0.48
CA ASP A 209 5.40 -7.00 0.74
C ASP A 209 6.42 -6.02 1.32
N ASN A 210 6.06 -5.33 2.39
CA ASN A 210 6.93 -4.38 3.08
C ASN A 210 7.50 -4.97 4.38
N THR A 211 8.82 -5.05 4.47
CA THR A 211 9.58 -5.31 5.71
C THR A 211 10.54 -4.15 6.04
N GLY A 212 10.62 -3.15 5.14
CA GLY A 212 11.47 -1.98 5.25
C GLY A 212 10.70 -0.74 5.68
N SER A 213 11.05 0.42 5.12
CA SER A 213 10.39 1.70 5.35
C SER A 213 9.80 2.24 4.05
N ILE A 214 8.56 2.69 4.10
CA ILE A 214 7.88 3.45 3.04
C ILE A 214 7.43 4.76 3.66
N GLU A 215 7.87 5.89 3.09
CA GLU A 215 7.44 7.23 3.48
C GLU A 215 6.83 7.93 2.27
N GLY A 216 5.56 8.31 2.38
CA GLY A 216 4.69 8.74 1.28
C GLY A 216 3.42 7.89 1.22
N ASN A 217 2.42 8.42 0.53
CA ASN A 217 1.15 7.70 0.35
C ASN A 217 1.34 6.48 -0.56
N ILE A 218 0.51 5.47 -0.36
CA ILE A 218 0.36 4.34 -1.28
C ILE A 218 -1.02 4.49 -1.92
N ASP A 219 -1.05 4.61 -3.24
CA ASP A 219 -2.28 4.81 -4.02
C ASP A 219 -2.37 3.70 -5.07
N LEU A 220 -3.30 2.77 -4.88
CA LEU A 220 -3.42 1.56 -5.70
C LEU A 220 -4.63 1.61 -6.64
N SER A 221 -5.00 0.47 -7.19
CA SER A 221 -5.88 0.39 -8.35
C SER A 221 -7.35 0.24 -7.97
N SER A 222 -8.25 0.13 -8.94
CA SER A 222 -9.63 -0.34 -8.65
C SER A 222 -9.81 -1.83 -8.92
N GLU A 223 -8.69 -2.56 -8.93
CA GLU A 223 -8.63 -4.01 -9.08
C GLU A 223 -8.11 -4.60 -7.76
N VAL A 224 -8.31 -5.89 -7.55
CA VAL A 224 -7.87 -6.56 -6.32
C VAL A 224 -6.37 -6.38 -6.05
N ASP A 225 -6.06 -5.80 -4.91
CA ASP A 225 -4.73 -5.48 -4.43
C ASP A 225 -4.42 -6.23 -3.11
N THR A 226 -3.14 -6.45 -2.83
CA THR A 226 -2.72 -7.10 -1.57
C THR A 226 -1.49 -6.42 -1.00
N LEU A 227 -1.59 -5.95 0.25
CA LEU A 227 -0.52 -5.29 0.96
C LEU A 227 -0.26 -5.97 2.32
N SER A 228 0.95 -6.50 2.50
CA SER A 228 1.44 -7.00 3.79
C SER A 228 2.55 -6.11 4.31
N ASN A 229 2.32 -5.49 5.48
CA ASN A 229 3.27 -4.65 6.17
C ASN A 229 3.82 -5.32 7.44
N LYS A 230 5.13 -5.51 7.48
CA LYS A 230 5.92 -5.99 8.62
C LYS A 230 7.03 -4.98 8.98
N GLY A 231 7.07 -3.86 8.28
CA GLY A 231 8.01 -2.77 8.45
C GLY A 231 7.31 -1.50 8.93
N LEU A 232 7.75 -0.35 8.45
CA LEU A 232 7.11 0.94 8.68
C LEU A 232 6.51 1.48 7.38
N ILE A 233 5.25 1.92 7.44
CA ILE A 233 4.63 2.77 6.43
C ILE A 233 4.24 4.08 7.10
N LYS A 234 4.62 5.21 6.52
CA LYS A 234 4.25 6.55 6.99
C LYS A 234 3.65 7.32 5.82
N GLY A 235 2.34 7.44 5.84
CA GLY A 235 1.51 7.91 4.73
C GLY A 235 0.20 7.13 4.71
N ASP A 236 -0.78 7.68 4.01
CA ASP A 236 -2.07 7.02 3.83
C ASP A 236 -1.94 5.89 2.81
N ILE A 237 -2.71 4.82 3.01
CA ILE A 237 -2.85 3.68 2.10
C ILE A 237 -4.25 3.76 1.53
N ILE A 238 -4.36 3.93 0.22
CA ILE A 238 -5.60 4.09 -0.52
C ILE A 238 -5.66 2.92 -1.50
N LEU A 239 -6.51 1.93 -1.18
CA LEU A 239 -6.67 0.73 -2.02
C LEU A 239 -7.69 0.95 -3.13
N ASN A 240 -8.50 2.01 -3.05
CA ASN A 240 -9.48 2.49 -4.03
C ASN A 240 -10.63 1.51 -4.34
N GLY A 241 -10.38 0.32 -4.89
CA GLY A 241 -11.43 -0.69 -4.98
C GLY A 241 -10.98 -2.01 -5.56
N GLY A 242 -11.90 -2.99 -5.56
CA GLY A 242 -11.53 -4.40 -5.56
C GLY A 242 -11.82 -4.99 -4.19
N ASP A 243 -11.83 -6.31 -4.09
CA ASP A 243 -11.93 -7.00 -2.80
C ASP A 243 -10.50 -7.13 -2.24
N ASP A 244 -10.02 -6.10 -1.55
CA ASP A 244 -8.61 -5.92 -1.24
C ASP A 244 -8.20 -6.55 0.09
N ILE A 245 -6.89 -6.80 0.22
CA ILE A 245 -6.32 -7.33 1.46
C ILE A 245 -5.21 -6.43 1.96
N TYR A 246 -5.36 -5.92 3.18
CA TYR A 246 -4.31 -5.25 3.91
C TYR A 246 -4.05 -5.94 5.26
N THR A 247 -2.78 -6.19 5.57
CA THR A 247 -2.38 -6.75 6.87
C THR A 247 -1.15 -6.06 7.43
N THR A 248 -1.17 -5.73 8.72
CA THR A 248 0.01 -5.27 9.44
C THR A 248 0.34 -6.20 10.60
N VAL A 249 1.40 -7.01 10.47
CA VAL A 249 1.81 -7.96 11.51
C VAL A 249 3.27 -7.75 11.90
N GLY A 250 3.50 -7.21 13.10
CA GLY A 250 4.83 -6.86 13.60
C GLY A 250 5.44 -5.61 12.96
N GLY A 251 4.70 -4.96 12.05
CA GLY A 251 5.00 -3.65 11.49
C GLY A 251 4.17 -2.54 12.17
N GLN A 252 4.25 -1.34 11.59
CA GLN A 252 3.45 -0.18 11.96
C GLN A 252 3.06 0.60 10.71
N THR A 253 1.83 1.10 10.69
CA THR A 253 1.36 2.09 9.72
C THR A 253 1.00 3.38 10.45
N ILE A 254 1.49 4.51 9.93
CA ILE A 254 1.22 5.85 10.45
C ILE A 254 0.51 6.61 9.34
N GLY A 255 -0.81 6.52 9.35
CA GLY A 255 -1.70 7.04 8.32
C GLY A 255 -3.06 6.34 8.39
N ILE A 256 -3.95 6.68 7.47
CA ILE A 256 -5.22 5.98 7.27
C ILE A 256 -5.01 4.84 6.29
N VAL A 257 -5.69 3.72 6.52
CA VAL A 257 -5.87 2.65 5.54
C VAL A 257 -7.32 2.70 5.07
N ASP A 258 -7.54 3.01 3.80
CA ASP A 258 -8.85 3.11 3.16
C ASP A 258 -8.97 1.99 2.11
N GLY A 259 -9.86 1.03 2.34
CA GLY A 259 -10.16 -0.09 1.44
C GLY A 259 -10.80 0.39 0.14
N GLY A 260 -11.79 1.28 0.27
CA GLY A 260 -12.40 1.93 -0.87
C GLY A 260 -13.69 1.25 -1.28
N ALA A 261 -13.73 0.54 -2.40
CA ALA A 261 -14.96 -0.08 -2.91
C ALA A 261 -14.76 -1.54 -3.28
N GLY A 262 -15.54 -2.43 -2.69
CA GLY A 262 -15.40 -3.89 -2.77
C GLY A 262 -15.51 -4.47 -1.38
N ASP A 263 -15.49 -5.79 -1.25
CA ASP A 263 -15.57 -6.45 0.06
C ASP A 263 -14.14 -6.63 0.60
N ASP A 264 -13.65 -5.67 1.41
CA ASP A 264 -12.25 -5.56 1.83
C ASP A 264 -11.94 -6.30 3.13
N MET A 265 -10.70 -6.77 3.29
CA MET A 265 -10.17 -7.30 4.54
C MET A 265 -8.98 -6.47 5.04
N LEU A 266 -9.19 -5.68 6.08
CA LEU A 266 -8.17 -4.79 6.64
C LEU A 266 -7.80 -5.20 8.07
N GLN A 267 -6.53 -5.56 8.30
CA GLN A 267 -6.02 -5.94 9.61
C GLN A 267 -4.92 -4.98 10.12
N GLY A 268 -5.21 -4.34 11.26
CA GLY A 268 -4.28 -3.56 12.06
C GLY A 268 -3.21 -4.40 12.77
N GLY A 269 -2.29 -3.73 13.44
CA GLY A 269 -1.12 -4.29 14.09
C GLY A 269 -1.18 -4.27 15.62
N GLY A 270 -0.10 -3.81 16.25
CA GLY A 270 -0.02 -3.61 17.71
C GLY A 270 0.11 -2.14 18.11
N ALA A 271 -0.08 -1.24 17.14
CA ALA A 271 -0.03 0.21 17.31
C ALA A 271 -1.46 0.75 17.13
N ALA A 272 -1.68 2.04 17.38
CA ALA A 272 -2.96 2.65 17.04
C ALA A 272 -3.12 2.70 15.52
N ASP A 273 -4.12 1.98 15.00
CA ASP A 273 -4.43 1.91 13.58
C ASP A 273 -5.72 2.69 13.24
N TYR A 274 -5.80 3.20 12.01
CA TYR A 274 -6.99 3.88 11.47
C TYR A 274 -7.40 3.15 10.19
N LEU A 275 -8.45 2.34 10.28
CA LEU A 275 -8.95 1.50 9.21
C LEU A 275 -10.34 1.97 8.76
N LYS A 276 -10.52 2.11 7.46
CA LYS A 276 -11.78 2.46 6.81
C LYS A 276 -12.07 1.43 5.73
N GLY A 277 -13.19 0.71 5.84
CA GLY A 277 -13.64 -0.26 4.84
C GLY A 277 -14.03 0.46 3.57
N GLY A 278 -15.15 1.18 3.59
CA GLY A 278 -15.57 2.03 2.49
C GLY A 278 -16.95 1.63 1.97
N VAL A 279 -17.04 1.09 0.77
CA VAL A 279 -18.28 0.64 0.13
C VAL A 279 -18.16 -0.86 -0.13
N GLY A 280 -18.97 -1.67 0.55
CA GLY A 280 -18.91 -3.12 0.44
C GLY A 280 -19.11 -3.75 1.81
N ASN A 281 -19.13 -5.07 1.90
CA ASN A 281 -19.22 -5.74 3.20
C ASN A 281 -17.79 -6.00 3.70
N ASP A 282 -17.27 -5.09 4.50
CA ASP A 282 -15.86 -5.07 4.88
C ASP A 282 -15.61 -5.84 6.18
N SER A 283 -14.40 -6.40 6.31
CA SER A 283 -13.93 -7.07 7.52
C SER A 283 -12.71 -6.35 8.09
N LEU A 284 -12.93 -5.65 9.22
CA LEU A 284 -11.93 -4.81 9.86
C LEU A 284 -11.46 -5.42 11.18
N TYR A 285 -10.15 -5.62 11.34
CA TYR A 285 -9.57 -6.22 12.53
C TYR A 285 -8.67 -5.21 13.24
N THR A 286 -8.90 -4.98 14.55
CA THR A 286 -8.03 -4.14 15.37
C THR A 286 -6.58 -4.65 15.38
N GLY A 287 -6.40 -5.97 15.29
CA GLY A 287 -5.10 -6.60 15.53
C GLY A 287 -4.79 -6.74 17.02
N SER A 288 -3.52 -6.97 17.33
CA SER A 288 -3.01 -7.33 18.65
C SER A 288 -3.04 -6.23 19.74
N GLY A 289 -3.60 -5.06 19.43
CA GLY A 289 -3.84 -3.96 20.37
C GLY A 289 -3.46 -2.60 19.79
N GLY A 290 -3.84 -1.53 20.49
CA GLY A 290 -3.76 -0.19 19.94
C GLY A 290 -4.98 0.62 20.31
N ALA A 291 -4.88 1.94 20.20
CA ALA A 291 -6.01 2.85 20.32
C ALA A 291 -6.68 2.98 18.94
N ASP A 292 -7.28 1.88 18.50
CA ASP A 292 -7.68 1.69 17.10
C ASP A 292 -8.98 2.41 16.74
N HIS A 293 -9.08 2.85 15.49
CA HIS A 293 -10.29 3.42 14.91
C HIS A 293 -10.70 2.60 13.70
N LEU A 294 -11.85 1.96 13.77
CA LEU A 294 -12.44 1.16 12.69
C LEU A 294 -13.72 1.85 12.21
N PHE A 295 -13.82 2.07 10.90
CA PHE A 295 -14.99 2.63 10.23
C PHE A 295 -15.40 1.66 9.11
N GLY A 296 -16.54 0.99 9.24
CA GLY A 296 -17.06 0.06 8.22
C GLY A 296 -17.36 0.80 6.92
N GLY A 297 -18.38 1.66 6.94
CA GLY A 297 -18.74 2.51 5.81
C GLY A 297 -20.16 2.27 5.35
N TYR A 298 -20.34 1.88 4.08
CA TYR A 298 -21.64 1.52 3.53
C TYR A 298 -21.71 0.01 3.36
N ASN A 299 -22.90 -0.55 3.58
CA ASN A 299 -23.25 -1.97 3.59
C ASN A 299 -22.94 -2.63 4.94
N ASP A 300 -23.04 -3.97 5.01
CA ASP A 300 -23.07 -4.70 6.28
C ASP A 300 -21.63 -5.09 6.65
N ASP A 301 -21.05 -4.43 7.65
CA ASP A 301 -19.64 -4.55 8.00
C ASP A 301 -19.37 -5.41 9.25
N LEU A 302 -18.20 -6.05 9.28
CA LEU A 302 -17.72 -6.87 10.39
C LEU A 302 -16.50 -6.23 11.06
N LEU A 303 -16.68 -5.75 12.30
CA LEU A 303 -15.64 -5.11 13.10
C LEU A 303 -15.14 -6.08 14.17
N TYR A 304 -14.02 -6.74 13.89
CA TYR A 304 -13.37 -7.68 14.79
C TYR A 304 -12.49 -6.96 15.83
N ILE A 305 -12.87 -7.07 17.09
CA ILE A 305 -12.07 -6.60 18.22
C ILE A 305 -11.30 -7.74 18.86
N GLU A 306 -9.97 -7.66 18.77
CA GLU A 306 -9.02 -8.60 19.37
C GLU A 306 -8.33 -8.00 20.61
N SER A 307 -8.69 -6.77 20.97
CA SER A 307 -8.28 -6.05 22.18
C SER A 307 -9.43 -5.16 22.70
N THR A 308 -9.33 -4.73 23.97
CA THR A 308 -10.25 -3.76 24.59
C THR A 308 -9.76 -2.31 24.50
N ASP A 309 -8.57 -2.07 23.96
CA ASP A 309 -7.93 -0.76 23.94
C ASP A 309 -8.41 0.17 22.80
N PHE A 310 -9.35 -0.29 21.95
CA PHE A 310 -9.87 0.47 20.82
C PHE A 310 -10.44 1.84 21.25
N SER A 311 -10.38 2.80 20.34
CA SER A 311 -10.86 4.17 20.55
C SER A 311 -12.15 4.49 19.80
N MET A 312 -12.36 3.90 18.63
CA MET A 312 -13.57 4.11 17.83
C MET A 312 -13.95 2.83 17.07
N LEU A 313 -15.22 2.47 17.14
CA LEU A 313 -15.88 1.50 16.28
C LEU A 313 -17.10 2.20 15.68
N ASN A 314 -17.16 2.34 14.37
CA ASN A 314 -18.33 2.86 13.68
C ASN A 314 -18.66 1.90 12.54
N GLY A 315 -19.83 1.27 12.59
CA GLY A 315 -20.29 0.39 11.52
C GLY A 315 -20.57 1.19 10.26
N GLY A 316 -21.61 2.02 10.31
CA GLY A 316 -21.90 3.01 9.28
C GLY A 316 -23.33 2.87 8.79
N ASP A 317 -23.54 2.87 7.48
CA ASP A 317 -24.84 2.62 6.87
C ASP A 317 -24.97 1.11 6.59
N GLY A 318 -25.76 0.37 7.37
CA GLY A 318 -25.89 -1.07 7.14
C GLY A 318 -26.50 -1.79 8.32
N VAL A 319 -26.31 -3.11 8.35
CA VAL A 319 -26.47 -3.93 9.56
C VAL A 319 -25.10 -4.40 9.99
N ASP A 320 -24.51 -3.69 10.94
CA ASP A 320 -23.10 -3.87 11.28
C ASP A 320 -22.92 -4.73 12.54
N ALA A 321 -21.83 -5.50 12.56
CA ALA A 321 -21.53 -6.42 13.65
C ALA A 321 -20.17 -6.15 14.29
N VAL A 322 -20.17 -5.99 15.62
CA VAL A 322 -18.93 -6.08 16.41
C VAL A 322 -18.70 -7.53 16.81
N ILE A 323 -17.55 -8.08 16.42
CA ILE A 323 -17.16 -9.46 16.71
C ILE A 323 -16.11 -9.45 17.82
N ILE A 324 -16.45 -10.07 18.95
CA ILE A 324 -15.58 -10.20 20.11
C ILE A 324 -14.80 -11.50 19.97
N ALA A 325 -13.55 -11.41 19.51
CA ALA A 325 -12.66 -12.54 19.25
C ALA A 325 -11.68 -12.83 20.41
N MET A 326 -11.96 -12.31 21.61
CA MET A 326 -11.08 -12.41 22.78
C MET A 326 -11.54 -13.51 23.77
N ASN A 327 -10.71 -14.53 23.98
CA ASN A 327 -11.02 -15.62 24.92
C ASN A 327 -11.07 -15.15 26.38
N GLU A 328 -12.03 -15.70 27.15
CA GLU A 328 -12.18 -15.52 28.61
C GLU A 328 -12.14 -14.05 29.07
N THR A 329 -12.53 -13.12 28.18
CA THR A 329 -12.43 -11.68 28.44
C THR A 329 -13.81 -11.12 28.75
N ALA A 330 -13.88 -10.29 29.78
CA ALA A 330 -15.05 -9.49 30.11
C ALA A 330 -14.89 -8.10 29.51
N ILE A 331 -15.84 -7.69 28.69
CA ILE A 331 -15.94 -6.33 28.14
C ILE A 331 -17.15 -5.62 28.75
N ASP A 332 -17.00 -4.33 29.03
CA ASP A 332 -18.05 -3.49 29.59
C ASP A 332 -18.16 -2.24 28.72
N PHE A 333 -19.19 -2.20 27.87
CA PHE A 333 -19.39 -1.11 26.93
C PHE A 333 -19.70 0.22 27.61
N SER A 334 -20.19 0.18 28.86
CA SER A 334 -20.40 1.38 29.67
C SER A 334 -19.12 2.09 30.10
N LEU A 335 -17.94 1.49 29.88
CA LEU A 335 -16.64 2.08 30.17
C LEU A 335 -16.07 2.91 29.01
N TYR A 336 -16.64 2.78 27.81
CA TYR A 336 -16.23 3.56 26.64
C TYR A 336 -16.95 4.92 26.64
N ALA A 337 -16.34 5.91 26.00
CA ALA A 337 -17.04 7.18 25.83
C ALA A 337 -18.25 6.98 24.91
N LYS A 338 -19.30 7.76 25.16
CA LYS A 338 -20.60 7.69 24.49
C LYS A 338 -20.54 7.59 22.95
N ASP A 339 -19.58 8.25 22.32
CA ASP A 339 -19.45 8.34 20.87
C ASP A 339 -18.31 7.44 20.33
N ASN A 340 -17.82 6.46 21.12
CA ASN A 340 -16.73 5.56 20.69
C ASN A 340 -17.24 4.29 19.99
N ILE A 341 -18.53 3.99 20.11
CA ILE A 341 -19.17 2.84 19.47
C ILE A 341 -20.47 3.37 18.86
N GLU A 342 -20.57 3.37 17.53
CA GLU A 342 -21.68 3.98 16.80
C GLU A 342 -22.11 3.08 15.64
N ASN A 343 -23.39 3.17 15.26
CA ASN A 343 -23.99 2.43 14.14
C ASN A 343 -23.71 0.92 14.18
N ILE A 344 -24.03 0.25 15.30
CA ILE A 344 -23.84 -1.20 15.47
C ILE A 344 -25.18 -1.87 15.82
N GLU A 345 -25.57 -2.88 15.05
CA GLU A 345 -26.81 -3.64 15.22
C GLU A 345 -26.59 -5.00 15.89
N GLN A 346 -25.38 -5.55 15.76
CA GLN A 346 -25.06 -6.90 16.21
C GLN A 346 -23.78 -6.95 17.04
N ILE A 347 -23.80 -7.81 18.05
CA ILE A 347 -22.62 -8.21 18.81
C ILE A 347 -22.52 -9.73 18.75
N ILE A 348 -21.37 -10.23 18.32
CA ILE A 348 -21.13 -11.67 18.13
C ILE A 348 -19.96 -12.09 19.00
N PHE A 349 -20.15 -13.08 19.87
CA PHE A 349 -19.06 -13.77 20.53
C PHE A 349 -18.51 -14.86 19.61
N ASP A 350 -17.26 -14.72 19.16
CA ASP A 350 -16.55 -15.74 18.35
C ASP A 350 -15.58 -16.58 19.22
N ALA A 351 -15.40 -16.19 20.48
CA ALA A 351 -14.56 -16.86 21.45
C ALA A 351 -15.38 -17.44 22.61
N SER A 352 -14.97 -18.60 23.13
CA SER A 352 -15.68 -19.26 24.22
C SER A 352 -15.50 -18.55 25.57
N GLY A 353 -16.58 -18.43 26.33
CA GLY A 353 -16.52 -17.91 27.70
C GLY A 353 -16.42 -16.38 27.74
N SER A 354 -16.93 -15.72 26.70
CA SER A 354 -16.95 -14.26 26.57
C SER A 354 -18.00 -13.66 27.50
N SER A 355 -17.77 -12.44 27.99
CA SER A 355 -18.72 -11.76 28.89
C SER A 355 -18.90 -10.30 28.50
N LEU A 356 -20.14 -9.86 28.36
CA LEU A 356 -20.49 -8.47 28.03
C LEU A 356 -21.36 -7.84 29.11
N SER A 357 -20.97 -6.64 29.55
CA SER A 357 -21.84 -5.71 30.27
C SER A 357 -22.29 -4.61 29.30
N ILE A 358 -23.59 -4.40 29.20
CA ILE A 358 -24.20 -3.40 28.32
C ILE A 358 -25.38 -2.72 29.00
N SER A 359 -25.51 -1.42 28.79
CA SER A 359 -26.54 -0.58 29.37
C SER A 359 -27.63 -0.20 28.36
N GLN A 360 -28.83 0.11 28.85
CA GLN A 360 -29.91 0.71 28.06
C GLN A 360 -29.42 1.96 27.34
N GLN A 361 -28.60 2.78 28.01
CA GLN A 361 -28.06 4.00 27.41
C GLN A 361 -27.05 3.67 26.31
N ASP A 362 -26.25 2.62 26.49
CA ASP A 362 -25.27 2.18 25.50
C ASP A 362 -26.00 1.77 24.21
N ILE A 363 -27.10 1.01 24.31
CA ILE A 363 -27.92 0.61 23.15
C ILE A 363 -28.44 1.84 22.41
N LEU A 364 -29.02 2.82 23.12
CA LEU A 364 -29.54 4.05 22.51
C LEU A 364 -28.45 4.96 21.90
N GLU A 365 -27.18 4.73 22.24
CA GLU A 365 -26.05 5.53 21.76
C GLU A 365 -25.30 4.83 20.63
N MET A 366 -25.20 3.50 20.68
CA MET A 366 -24.42 2.71 19.74
C MET A 366 -25.20 2.24 18.52
N THR A 367 -26.53 2.11 18.59
CA THR A 367 -27.35 1.75 17.43
C THR A 367 -27.76 2.99 16.66
N ASP A 368 -28.12 2.82 15.39
CA ASP A 368 -28.73 3.89 14.58
C ASP A 368 -30.17 4.25 15.05
N ASP A 369 -31.06 4.66 14.13
CA ASP A 369 -32.45 4.97 14.42
C ASP A 369 -33.28 3.77 14.97
N ASN A 370 -32.75 2.54 14.95
CA ASN A 370 -33.50 1.33 15.32
C ASN A 370 -33.57 1.04 16.83
N ASN A 371 -32.67 1.58 17.65
CA ASN A 371 -32.57 1.34 19.10
C ASN A 371 -32.58 -0.16 19.51
N GLN A 372 -32.10 -1.04 18.63
CA GLN A 372 -32.16 -2.49 18.80
C GLN A 372 -30.77 -3.11 18.64
N ILE A 373 -30.35 -3.91 19.62
CA ILE A 373 -29.14 -4.72 19.53
C ILE A 373 -29.47 -6.22 19.57
N MET A 374 -28.79 -7.01 18.75
CA MET A 374 -28.82 -8.47 18.78
C MET A 374 -27.48 -9.02 19.26
N ILE A 375 -27.49 -9.88 20.28
CA ILE A 375 -26.30 -10.51 20.83
C ILE A 375 -26.34 -12.01 20.57
N MET A 376 -25.33 -12.48 19.84
CA MET A 376 -25.13 -13.89 19.44
C MET A 376 -23.96 -14.50 20.18
N GLY A 377 -24.02 -15.80 20.48
CA GLY A 377 -22.95 -16.53 21.15
C GLY A 377 -23.41 -17.89 21.69
N ASP A 378 -22.51 -18.54 22.41
CA ASP A 378 -22.60 -19.96 22.72
C ASP A 378 -22.89 -20.21 24.21
N VAL A 379 -23.16 -21.48 24.53
CA VAL A 379 -23.13 -21.95 25.91
C VAL A 379 -21.75 -21.68 26.54
N GLY A 380 -21.75 -20.86 27.59
CA GLY A 380 -20.54 -20.46 28.31
C GLY A 380 -20.36 -18.95 28.34
N ASP A 381 -20.99 -18.25 27.40
CA ASP A 381 -20.96 -16.79 27.34
C ASP A 381 -21.96 -16.18 28.33
N THR A 382 -21.70 -14.93 28.71
CA THR A 382 -22.56 -14.20 29.63
C THR A 382 -22.87 -12.77 29.17
N VAL A 383 -24.11 -12.32 29.39
CA VAL A 383 -24.53 -10.94 29.17
C VAL A 383 -25.18 -10.40 30.44
N ALA A 384 -24.77 -9.20 30.85
CA ALA A 384 -25.32 -8.50 32.02
C ALA A 384 -25.83 -7.11 31.65
N SER A 385 -27.07 -6.81 32.07
CA SER A 385 -27.68 -5.48 31.96
C SER A 385 -28.64 -5.28 33.13
N THR A 386 -28.19 -4.57 34.17
CA THR A 386 -28.89 -4.55 35.47
C THR A 386 -29.27 -3.16 35.94
N GLY A 387 -30.41 -3.06 36.64
CA GLY A 387 -30.89 -1.81 37.23
C GLY A 387 -31.60 -0.90 36.23
N GLN A 388 -32.12 -1.45 35.13
CA GLN A 388 -32.62 -0.68 33.98
C GLN A 388 -34.10 -0.97 33.65
N ASN A 389 -34.81 -1.69 34.51
CA ASN A 389 -36.25 -1.98 34.38
C ASN A 389 -36.60 -2.69 33.07
N TRP A 390 -35.79 -3.68 32.70
CA TRP A 390 -36.02 -4.49 31.51
C TRP A 390 -37.30 -5.33 31.64
N GLU A 391 -38.16 -5.25 30.65
CA GLU A 391 -39.35 -6.09 30.53
C GLU A 391 -39.10 -7.19 29.50
N GLN A 392 -39.19 -8.46 29.91
CA GLN A 392 -39.05 -9.58 28.97
C GLN A 392 -40.33 -9.74 28.13
N GLY A 393 -40.16 -9.72 26.81
CA GLY A 393 -41.21 -9.89 25.82
C GLY A 393 -41.37 -11.34 25.34
N ILE A 394 -41.97 -11.48 24.16
CA ILE A 394 -42.06 -12.78 23.47
C ILE A 394 -40.72 -13.06 22.81
N ASN A 395 -40.18 -14.26 23.01
CA ASN A 395 -38.96 -14.71 22.34
C ASN A 395 -39.13 -14.64 20.81
N GLN A 396 -38.07 -14.22 20.13
CA GLN A 396 -38.00 -14.18 18.67
C GLN A 396 -37.19 -15.36 18.15
N VAL A 397 -37.46 -15.75 16.90
CA VAL A 397 -36.64 -16.72 16.16
C VAL A 397 -36.08 -16.01 14.94
N VAL A 398 -34.76 -15.90 14.86
CA VAL A 398 -34.04 -15.27 13.76
C VAL A 398 -33.07 -16.32 13.20
N ASP A 399 -33.17 -16.58 11.90
CA ASP A 399 -32.35 -17.58 11.18
C ASP A 399 -32.29 -19.00 11.79
N GLY A 400 -33.31 -19.35 12.60
CA GLY A 400 -33.42 -20.66 13.24
C GLY A 400 -33.03 -20.67 14.72
N GLU A 401 -32.39 -19.61 15.20
CA GLU A 401 -31.97 -19.46 16.59
C GLU A 401 -32.98 -18.67 17.42
N THR A 402 -33.09 -19.02 18.71
CA THR A 402 -34.08 -18.42 19.62
C THR A 402 -33.44 -17.33 20.47
N TYR A 403 -34.04 -16.14 20.46
CA TYR A 403 -33.58 -14.99 21.24
C TYR A 403 -34.59 -14.63 22.33
N HIS A 404 -34.10 -14.41 23.54
CA HIS A 404 -34.85 -13.74 24.58
C HIS A 404 -34.89 -12.23 24.29
N THR A 405 -36.09 -11.67 24.19
CA THR A 405 -36.30 -10.25 23.89
C THR A 405 -36.59 -9.48 25.17
N TYR A 406 -35.91 -8.37 25.38
CA TYR A 406 -36.13 -7.44 26.48
C TYR A 406 -36.31 -6.02 25.94
N THR A 407 -37.19 -5.25 26.57
CA THR A 407 -37.39 -3.83 26.24
C THR A 407 -37.25 -2.96 27.47
N SER A 408 -36.61 -1.80 27.33
CA SER A 408 -36.57 -0.76 28.35
C SER A 408 -36.57 0.62 27.68
N GLY A 409 -37.60 1.42 27.93
CA GLY A 409 -37.82 2.66 27.19
C GLY A 409 -37.94 2.39 25.69
N ASP A 410 -37.12 3.07 24.88
CA ASP A 410 -37.05 2.86 23.43
C ASP A 410 -36.04 1.77 23.04
N ALA A 411 -35.22 1.28 23.98
CA ALA A 411 -34.18 0.29 23.72
C ALA A 411 -34.76 -1.14 23.67
N THR A 412 -34.30 -1.92 22.70
CA THR A 412 -34.64 -3.32 22.51
C THR A 412 -33.38 -4.17 22.51
N LEU A 413 -33.36 -5.23 23.32
CA LEU A 413 -32.24 -6.15 23.48
C LEU A 413 -32.68 -7.58 23.15
N LEU A 414 -32.05 -8.20 22.15
CA LEU A 414 -32.23 -9.61 21.80
C LEU A 414 -30.96 -10.36 22.20
N VAL A 415 -31.08 -11.36 23.08
CA VAL A 415 -29.95 -12.17 23.52
C VAL A 415 -30.23 -13.63 23.22
N ASP A 416 -29.28 -14.29 22.54
CA ASP A 416 -29.35 -15.72 22.26
C ASP A 416 -29.70 -16.52 23.52
N SER A 417 -30.63 -17.46 23.40
CA SER A 417 -31.09 -18.31 24.49
C SER A 417 -30.00 -19.24 25.06
N ASP A 418 -28.92 -19.48 24.32
CA ASP A 418 -27.78 -20.29 24.78
C ASP A 418 -26.82 -19.49 25.70
N ILE A 419 -26.88 -18.15 25.68
CA ILE A 419 -26.09 -17.26 26.53
C ILE A 419 -26.67 -17.22 27.96
N THR A 420 -25.81 -17.17 28.98
CA THR A 420 -26.25 -16.91 30.36
C THR A 420 -26.55 -15.43 30.59
N GLN A 421 -27.79 -15.10 30.95
CA GLN A 421 -28.27 -13.71 30.96
C GLN A 421 -28.57 -13.22 32.39
N THR A 422 -28.08 -12.04 32.75
CA THR A 422 -28.43 -11.33 33.99
C THR A 422 -29.05 -9.98 33.65
N ILE A 423 -30.36 -9.97 33.40
CA ILE A 423 -31.12 -8.81 32.91
C ILE A 423 -32.17 -8.39 33.95
N SER A 424 -32.16 -7.14 34.43
CA SER A 424 -33.10 -6.65 35.48
C SER A 424 -33.37 -5.15 35.46
#